data_AF-A0AAD3DT10-F1
#
_entry.id   AF-A0AAD3DT10-F1
#
_cell.length_a   1.000
_cell.length_b   1.000
_cell.length_c   1.000
_cell.angle_alpha   90.00
_cell.angle_beta   90.00
_cell.angle_gamma   90.00
#
_symmetry.space_group_name_H-M   'P 1'
#
loop_
_entity.id
_entity.type
_entity.pdbx_description
1 polymer ?
#
loop_
_entity_poly.entity_id
_entity_poly.type
_entity_poly.pdbx_seq_one_letter_code
_entity_poly.pdbx_strand_id
1 'polypeptide(L)'
;TPEPHWLDMYLAACQPMLRALCFSQLASLAVSLGRLGVAPPEHWVQELLQAAEVALPSAGSAGKVAAVLTWVAEEGRVVPDAAWVGAALQQIHSLMQQPQPQPQHPSQQQPDSHPPSSPLLSPSQATDVAWAVATLGYRPAQPLLDGLAAATLGRASWGGAAGGGGEGATAAAAEEA
;
A
#
# COMPACT_ATOMS: atom_id res chain seq x y z
N THR A 1 -1.32 0.61 -25.87
CA THR A 1 -2.29 1.56 -25.31
C THR A 1 -3.61 1.37 -26.03
N PRO A 2 -4.77 1.42 -25.33
CA PRO A 2 -6.07 1.27 -25.96
C PRO A 2 -6.36 2.42 -26.94
N GLU A 3 -7.26 2.20 -27.91
CA GLU A 3 -7.69 3.26 -28.81
C GLU A 3 -8.42 4.38 -28.04
N PRO A 4 -8.17 5.67 -28.31
CA PRO A 4 -8.72 6.77 -27.51
C PRO A 4 -10.25 6.75 -27.38
N HIS A 5 -10.96 6.50 -28.48
CA HIS A 5 -12.42 6.47 -28.48
C HIS A 5 -13.00 5.33 -27.63
N TRP A 6 -12.32 4.17 -27.58
CA TRP A 6 -12.71 3.07 -26.71
C TRP A 6 -12.58 3.46 -25.24
N LEU A 7 -11.49 4.15 -24.90
CA LEU A 7 -11.27 4.61 -23.54
C LEU A 7 -12.32 5.64 -23.11
N ASP A 8 -12.65 6.60 -23.98
CA ASP A 8 -13.68 7.59 -23.70
C ASP A 8 -15.03 6.92 -23.42
N MET A 9 -15.41 5.93 -24.23
CA MET A 9 -16.63 5.13 -23.99
C MET A 9 -16.57 4.36 -22.68
N TYR A 10 -15.42 3.75 -22.36
CA TYR A 10 -15.23 3.02 -21.10
C TYR A 10 -15.39 3.93 -19.88
N LEU A 11 -14.70 5.08 -19.87
CA LEU A 11 -14.77 6.05 -18.78
C LEU A 11 -16.18 6.64 -18.62
N ALA A 12 -16.85 6.96 -19.73
CA ALA A 12 -18.24 7.44 -19.73
C ALA A 12 -19.20 6.38 -19.17
N ALA A 13 -19.01 5.11 -19.51
CA ALA A 13 -19.82 4.01 -18.99
C ALA A 13 -19.58 3.78 -17.48
N CYS A 14 -18.35 3.93 -17.00
CA CYS A 14 -18.01 3.77 -15.59
C CYS A 14 -18.46 4.94 -14.71
N GLN A 15 -18.53 6.16 -15.25
CA GLN A 15 -18.81 7.38 -14.49
C GLN A 15 -20.07 7.30 -13.59
N PRO A 16 -21.27 6.91 -14.08
CA PRO A 16 -22.46 6.82 -13.24
C PRO A 16 -22.36 5.72 -12.18
N MET A 17 -21.48 4.73 -12.38
CA MET A 17 -21.29 3.61 -11.44
C MET A 17 -20.37 3.97 -10.28
N LEU A 18 -19.49 4.98 -10.41
CA LEU A 18 -18.47 5.30 -9.41
C LEU A 18 -19.04 5.42 -7.99
N ARG A 19 -20.19 6.07 -7.83
CA ARG A 19 -20.85 6.29 -6.53
C ARG A 19 -21.47 5.03 -5.93
N ALA A 20 -21.70 4.00 -6.73
CA ALA A 20 -22.22 2.70 -6.29
C ALA A 20 -21.10 1.70 -5.97
N LEU A 21 -19.86 1.99 -6.36
CA LEU A 21 -18.72 1.12 -6.12
C LEU A 21 -18.27 1.22 -4.66
N CYS A 22 -17.90 0.09 -4.07
CA CYS A 22 -17.23 0.08 -2.77
C CYS A 22 -15.76 0.52 -2.93
N PHE A 23 -15.13 0.91 -1.81
CA PHE A 23 -13.74 1.39 -1.84
C PHE A 23 -12.77 0.42 -2.51
N SER A 24 -12.98 -0.89 -2.31
CA SER A 24 -12.14 -1.90 -2.96
C SER A 24 -12.24 -1.87 -4.48
N GLN A 25 -13.42 -1.63 -5.03
CA GLN A 25 -13.64 -1.58 -6.48
C GLN A 25 -13.04 -0.30 -7.05
N LEU A 26 -13.19 0.83 -6.35
CA LEU A 26 -12.56 2.10 -6.71
C LEU A 26 -11.03 1.99 -6.75
N ALA A 27 -10.42 1.35 -5.74
CA ALA A 27 -8.98 1.12 -5.72
C ALA A 27 -8.52 0.23 -6.88
N SER A 28 -9.24 -0.85 -7.19
CA SER A 28 -8.94 -1.71 -8.34
C SER A 28 -9.06 -0.96 -9.66
N LEU A 29 -10.04 -0.07 -9.78
CA LEU A 29 -10.25 0.76 -10.97
C LEU A 29 -9.08 1.74 -11.16
N ALA A 30 -8.70 2.48 -10.11
CA ALA A 30 -7.56 3.40 -10.12
C ALA A 30 -6.26 2.69 -10.52
N VAL A 31 -5.94 1.56 -9.88
CA VAL A 31 -4.75 0.75 -10.22
C VAL A 31 -4.79 0.25 -11.65
N SER A 32 -5.96 -0.18 -12.15
CA SER A 32 -6.10 -0.64 -13.53
C SER A 32 -5.85 0.48 -14.54
N LEU A 33 -6.34 1.69 -14.26
CA LEU A 33 -6.09 2.87 -15.10
C LEU A 33 -4.61 3.25 -15.10
N GLY A 34 -3.96 3.26 -13.93
CA GLY A 34 -2.52 3.49 -13.82
C GLY A 34 -1.70 2.46 -14.60
N ARG A 35 -2.04 1.16 -14.50
CA ARG A 35 -1.37 0.08 -15.25
C ARG A 35 -1.56 0.19 -16.76
N LEU A 36 -2.69 0.72 -17.22
CA LEU A 36 -2.93 0.96 -18.65
C LEU A 36 -2.15 2.17 -19.18
N GLY A 37 -1.49 2.95 -18.30
CA GLY A 37 -0.84 4.20 -18.66
C GLY A 37 -1.85 5.23 -19.17
N VAL A 38 -3.09 5.13 -18.71
CA VAL A 38 -4.19 5.98 -19.12
C VAL A 38 -4.36 7.10 -18.12
N ALA A 39 -4.52 8.30 -18.64
CA ALA A 39 -4.69 9.52 -17.87
C ALA A 39 -6.15 10.01 -18.07
N PRO A 40 -7.10 9.70 -17.16
CA PRO A 40 -8.51 10.08 -17.32
C PRO A 40 -8.71 11.61 -17.33
N PRO A 41 -9.83 12.13 -17.88
CA PRO A 41 -10.16 13.55 -17.76
C PRO A 41 -10.23 14.01 -16.29
N GLU A 42 -9.84 15.26 -16.02
CA GLU A 42 -9.74 15.81 -14.66
C GLU A 42 -11.05 15.66 -13.86
N HIS A 43 -12.19 16.01 -14.47
CA HIS A 43 -13.51 15.89 -13.83
C HIS A 43 -13.86 14.44 -13.46
N TRP A 44 -13.38 13.46 -14.23
CA TRP A 44 -13.63 12.05 -13.95
C TRP A 44 -12.79 11.61 -12.74
N VAL A 45 -11.53 12.06 -12.65
CA VAL A 45 -10.67 11.84 -11.47
C VAL A 45 -11.30 12.45 -10.22
N GLN A 46 -11.85 13.67 -10.31
CA GLN A 46 -12.54 14.33 -9.21
C GLN A 46 -13.76 13.53 -8.72
N GLU A 47 -14.60 13.02 -9.63
CA GLU A 47 -15.74 12.16 -9.26
C GLU A 47 -15.29 10.84 -8.61
N LEU A 48 -14.19 10.24 -9.08
CA LEU A 48 -13.61 9.06 -8.43
C LEU A 48 -13.14 9.38 -7.01
N LEU A 49 -12.48 10.53 -6.80
CA LEU A 49 -12.01 10.94 -5.48
C LEU A 49 -13.15 11.24 -4.51
N GLN A 50 -14.21 11.91 -4.97
CA GLN A 50 -15.41 12.11 -4.17
C GLN A 50 -16.08 10.79 -3.78
N ALA A 51 -16.19 9.84 -4.72
CA ALA A 51 -16.72 8.51 -4.42
C ALA A 51 -15.80 7.76 -3.42
N ALA A 52 -14.49 7.87 -3.60
CA ALA A 52 -13.50 7.26 -2.71
C ALA A 52 -13.56 7.86 -1.30
N GLU A 53 -13.74 9.17 -1.17
CA GLU A 53 -13.91 9.86 0.11
C GLU A 53 -15.09 9.29 0.91
N VAL A 54 -16.26 9.19 0.26
CA VAL A 54 -17.48 8.64 0.89
C VAL A 54 -17.29 7.18 1.30
N ALA A 55 -16.57 6.40 0.48
CA ALA A 55 -16.34 4.97 0.74
C ALA A 55 -15.16 4.69 1.70
N LEU A 56 -14.30 5.68 1.96
CA LEU A 56 -13.04 5.54 2.70
C LEU A 56 -13.21 4.98 4.13
N PRO A 57 -14.21 5.40 4.93
CA PRO A 57 -14.40 4.83 6.27
C PRO A 57 -14.67 3.32 6.27
N SER A 58 -15.18 2.79 5.14
CA SER A 58 -15.45 1.36 4.94
C SER A 58 -14.27 0.60 4.30
N ALA A 59 -13.13 1.26 4.10
CA ALA A 59 -11.95 0.62 3.54
C ALA A 59 -11.40 -0.44 4.51
N GLY A 60 -11.46 -1.72 4.13
CA GLY A 60 -10.95 -2.83 4.94
C GLY A 60 -9.49 -3.21 4.69
N SER A 61 -8.71 -2.38 3.97
CA SER A 61 -7.32 -2.71 3.63
C SER A 61 -6.47 -1.46 3.46
N ALA A 62 -5.42 -1.33 4.27
CA ALA A 62 -4.47 -0.22 4.21
C ALA A 62 -3.78 -0.17 2.84
N GLY A 63 -3.42 -1.34 2.28
CA GLY A 63 -2.81 -1.43 0.96
C GLY A 63 -3.68 -0.90 -0.19
N LYS A 64 -5.02 -0.99 -0.07
CA LYS A 64 -5.93 -0.41 -1.08
C LYS A 64 -6.03 1.10 -0.96
N VAL A 65 -6.02 1.62 0.27
CA VAL A 65 -5.99 3.08 0.49
C VAL A 65 -4.67 3.66 -0.02
N ALA A 66 -3.56 2.97 0.29
CA ALA A 66 -2.24 3.29 -0.24
C ALA A 66 -2.23 3.34 -1.77
N ALA A 67 -2.80 2.32 -2.44
CA ALA A 67 -2.83 2.26 -3.89
C ALA A 67 -3.57 3.45 -4.53
N VAL A 68 -4.69 3.90 -3.94
CA VAL A 68 -5.39 5.10 -4.44
C VAL A 68 -4.53 6.35 -4.22
N LEU A 69 -3.93 6.52 -3.05
CA LEU A 69 -3.02 7.65 -2.78
C LEU A 69 -1.86 7.72 -3.77
N THR A 70 -1.21 6.58 -4.03
CA THR A 70 -0.10 6.48 -4.98
C THR A 70 -0.56 6.82 -6.39
N TRP A 71 -1.69 6.27 -6.84
CA TRP A 71 -2.23 6.58 -8.17
C TRP A 71 -2.52 8.09 -8.33
N VAL A 72 -3.11 8.74 -7.32
CA VAL A 72 -3.36 10.19 -7.36
C VAL A 72 -2.05 11.00 -7.44
N ALA A 73 -1.04 10.59 -6.67
CA ALA A 73 0.26 11.25 -6.66
C ALA A 73 1.01 11.07 -8.00
N GLU A 74 0.90 9.90 -8.64
CA GLU A 74 1.46 9.64 -9.96
C GLU A 74 0.77 10.45 -11.06
N GLU A 75 -0.56 10.57 -10.99
CA GLU A 75 -1.36 11.27 -11.99
C GLU A 75 -1.00 12.77 -12.06
N GLY A 76 -0.77 13.41 -10.90
CA GLY A 76 -0.22 14.77 -10.79
C GLY A 76 -1.09 15.90 -11.36
N ARG A 77 -2.16 15.59 -12.10
CA ARG A 77 -3.08 16.57 -12.72
C ARG A 77 -4.15 17.07 -11.76
N VAL A 78 -4.49 16.29 -10.74
CA VAL A 78 -5.42 16.68 -9.69
C VAL A 78 -4.70 16.68 -8.36
N VAL A 79 -4.72 17.82 -7.68
CA VAL A 79 -4.25 17.93 -6.30
C VAL A 79 -5.45 17.61 -5.39
N PRO A 80 -5.45 16.48 -4.66
CA PRO A 80 -6.51 16.16 -3.72
C PRO A 80 -6.50 17.17 -2.57
N ASP A 81 -7.69 17.42 -2.02
CA ASP A 81 -7.84 18.27 -0.84
C ASP A 81 -7.08 17.72 0.36
N ALA A 82 -6.58 18.63 1.20
CA ALA A 82 -5.81 18.30 2.39
C ALA A 82 -6.58 17.42 3.39
N ALA A 83 -7.89 17.66 3.53
CA ALA A 83 -8.74 16.86 4.39
C ALA A 83 -8.86 15.44 3.86
N TRP A 84 -8.97 15.25 2.54
CA TRP A 84 -9.04 13.94 1.92
C TRP A 84 -7.75 13.13 2.17
N VAL A 85 -6.58 13.74 1.92
CA VAL A 85 -5.28 13.09 2.19
C VAL A 85 -5.15 12.76 3.67
N GLY A 86 -5.50 13.70 4.56
CA GLY A 86 -5.51 13.48 6.00
C GLY A 86 -6.39 12.30 6.43
N ALA A 87 -7.61 12.21 5.89
CA ALA A 87 -8.53 11.11 6.16
C ALA A 87 -7.97 9.76 5.65
N ALA A 88 -7.36 9.74 4.46
CA ALA A 88 -6.76 8.52 3.90
C ALA A 88 -5.59 8.01 4.78
N LEU A 89 -4.75 8.92 5.25
CA LEU A 89 -3.65 8.60 6.16
C LEU A 89 -4.13 8.13 7.53
N GLN A 90 -5.17 8.77 8.07
CA GLN A 90 -5.80 8.33 9.31
C GLN A 90 -6.41 6.92 9.17
N GLN A 91 -7.03 6.62 8.03
CA GLN A 91 -7.59 5.30 7.76
C GLN A 91 -6.50 4.23 7.65
N ILE A 92 -5.40 4.53 6.96
CA ILE A 92 -4.22 3.64 6.92
C ILE A 92 -3.71 3.35 8.34
N HIS A 93 -3.53 4.41 9.14
CA HIS A 93 -3.06 4.26 10.52
C HIS A 93 -4.03 3.43 11.37
N SER A 94 -5.33 3.72 11.29
CA SER A 94 -6.38 2.96 12.00
C SER A 94 -6.33 1.48 11.67
N LEU A 95 -6.28 1.14 10.37
CA LEU A 95 -6.18 -0.24 9.91
C LEU A 95 -4.90 -0.92 10.42
N MET A 96 -3.76 -0.21 10.42
CA MET A 96 -2.51 -0.74 10.97
C MET A 96 -2.57 -1.05 12.47
N GLN A 97 -3.42 -0.34 13.22
CA GLN A 97 -3.61 -0.54 14.67
C GLN A 97 -4.70 -1.58 14.99
N GLN A 98 -5.46 -2.05 14.00
CA GLN A 98 -6.53 -3.01 14.27
C GLN A 98 -5.92 -4.33 14.78
N PRO A 99 -6.34 -4.81 15.96
CA PRO A 99 -5.90 -6.10 16.44
C PRO A 99 -6.32 -7.16 15.43
N GLN A 100 -5.36 -7.94 14.94
CA GLN A 100 -5.68 -9.03 14.03
C GLN A 100 -6.69 -9.96 14.73
N PRO A 101 -7.78 -10.35 14.05
CA PRO A 101 -8.76 -11.27 14.63
C PRO A 101 -8.01 -12.52 15.05
N GLN A 102 -7.92 -12.73 16.37
CA GLN A 102 -7.29 -13.93 16.90
C GLN A 102 -8.06 -15.13 16.35
N PRO A 103 -7.37 -16.16 15.83
CA PRO A 103 -8.02 -17.38 15.38
C PRO A 103 -8.87 -17.91 16.54
N GLN A 104 -10.19 -17.88 16.40
CA GLN A 104 -11.11 -18.33 17.44
C GLN A 104 -10.93 -19.83 17.61
N HIS A 105 -10.36 -20.21 18.76
CA HIS A 105 -10.24 -21.52 19.41
C HIS A 105 -10.07 -22.83 18.58
N PRO A 106 -9.21 -23.75 19.03
CA PRO A 106 -8.49 -24.72 18.22
C PRO A 106 -9.10 -26.12 18.15
N SER A 107 -10.40 -26.32 18.34
CA SER A 107 -10.96 -27.69 18.37
C SER A 107 -11.01 -28.37 16.99
N GLN A 108 -10.58 -27.71 15.92
CA GLN A 108 -10.36 -28.29 14.60
C GLN A 108 -8.99 -27.89 14.05
N GLN A 109 -7.93 -28.48 14.63
CA GLN A 109 -6.60 -28.46 14.02
C GLN A 109 -6.61 -29.36 12.77
N GLN A 110 -6.97 -28.81 11.61
CA GLN A 110 -6.52 -29.38 10.34
C GLN A 110 -5.04 -29.00 10.15
N PRO A 111 -4.14 -29.97 9.90
CA PRO A 111 -2.69 -29.75 9.79
C PRO A 111 -2.22 -29.08 8.49
N ASP A 112 -3.10 -28.40 7.75
CA ASP A 112 -2.73 -27.75 6.48
C ASP A 112 -2.47 -26.26 6.67
N SER A 113 -1.24 -25.95 7.10
CA SER A 113 -0.41 -24.87 6.57
C SER A 113 -1.11 -23.57 6.16
N HIS A 114 -1.82 -22.89 7.07
CA HIS A 114 -2.20 -21.50 6.78
C HIS A 114 -0.97 -20.59 6.96
N PRO A 115 -0.57 -19.84 5.91
CA PRO A 115 0.53 -18.89 6.04
C PRO A 115 0.18 -17.85 7.09
N PRO A 116 1.19 -17.32 7.82
CA PRO A 116 0.97 -16.25 8.77
C PRO A 116 0.25 -15.09 8.09
N SER A 117 -0.78 -14.57 8.76
CA SER A 117 -1.55 -13.41 8.33
C SER A 117 -0.61 -12.33 7.80
N SER A 118 -0.72 -12.04 6.51
CA SER A 118 0.17 -11.09 5.83
C SER A 118 0.23 -9.75 6.57
N PRO A 119 1.40 -9.09 6.58
CA PRO A 119 1.54 -7.77 7.18
C PRO A 119 0.51 -6.80 6.57
N LEU A 120 -0.01 -5.90 7.41
CA LEU A 120 -1.06 -4.92 7.06
C LEU A 120 -0.67 -4.01 5.89
N LEU A 121 0.61 -3.69 5.77
CA LEU A 121 1.24 -3.10 4.59
C LEU A 121 2.51 -3.88 4.26
N SER A 122 2.76 -4.12 2.97
CA SER A 122 4.08 -4.57 2.54
C SER A 122 5.10 -3.42 2.66
N PRO A 123 6.41 -3.72 2.73
CA PRO A 123 7.46 -2.69 2.68
C PRO A 123 7.35 -1.78 1.45
N SER A 124 6.98 -2.33 0.29
CA SER A 124 6.78 -1.55 -0.93
C SER A 124 5.61 -0.57 -0.76
N GLN A 125 4.46 -1.05 -0.27
CA GLN A 125 3.29 -0.19 -0.06
C GLN A 125 3.57 0.93 0.94
N ALA A 126 4.33 0.66 2.01
CA ALA A 126 4.71 1.68 2.97
C ALA A 126 5.61 2.77 2.33
N THR A 127 6.53 2.35 1.44
CA THR A 127 7.37 3.26 0.66
C THR A 127 6.53 4.08 -0.31
N ASP A 128 5.57 3.44 -0.99
CA ASP A 128 4.68 4.09 -1.96
C ASP A 128 3.80 5.15 -1.28
N VAL A 129 3.33 4.88 -0.05
CA VAL A 129 2.59 5.88 0.76
C VAL A 129 3.49 7.06 1.12
N ALA A 130 4.71 6.80 1.60
CA ALA A 130 5.64 7.85 1.98
C ALA A 130 6.00 8.75 0.78
N TRP A 131 6.25 8.13 -0.38
CA TRP A 131 6.50 8.84 -1.63
C TRP A 131 5.27 9.64 -2.07
N ALA A 132 4.08 9.02 -2.09
CA ALA A 132 2.85 9.69 -2.54
C ALA A 132 2.56 10.93 -1.71
N VAL A 133 2.68 10.82 -0.39
CA VAL A 133 2.45 11.93 0.53
C VAL A 133 3.47 13.06 0.32
N ALA A 134 4.75 12.73 0.13
CA ALA A 134 5.77 13.73 -0.16
C ALA A 134 5.53 14.44 -1.50
N THR A 135 5.18 13.69 -2.55
CA THR A 135 4.85 14.22 -3.89
C THR A 135 3.64 15.16 -3.82
N LEU A 136 2.65 14.83 -3.00
CA LEU A 136 1.48 15.67 -2.77
C LEU A 136 1.76 16.87 -1.83
N GLY A 137 2.98 17.00 -1.28
CA GLY A 137 3.37 18.11 -0.41
C GLY A 137 2.85 18.01 1.03
N TYR A 138 2.40 16.84 1.46
CA TYR A 138 1.88 16.62 2.80
C TYR A 138 2.96 16.05 3.74
N ARG A 139 2.86 16.40 5.02
CA ARG A 139 3.73 15.86 6.08
C ARG A 139 2.89 14.98 7.02
N PRO A 140 3.10 13.65 7.04
CA PRO A 140 2.39 12.77 7.96
C PRO A 140 2.74 13.08 9.42
N ALA A 141 1.81 12.78 10.33
CA ALA A 141 2.09 12.81 11.76
C ALA A 141 3.13 11.75 12.16
N GLN A 142 3.89 12.02 13.23
CA GLN A 142 4.97 11.14 13.69
C GLN A 142 4.54 9.67 13.89
N PRO A 143 3.38 9.36 14.50
CA PRO A 143 2.97 7.96 14.70
C PRO A 143 2.76 7.18 13.39
N LEU A 144 2.36 7.86 12.32
CA LEU A 144 2.23 7.24 11.01
C LEU A 144 3.61 7.01 10.37
N LEU A 145 4.53 7.97 10.51
CA LEU A 145 5.92 7.79 10.05
C LEU A 145 6.59 6.60 10.74
N ASP A 146 6.41 6.47 12.06
CA ASP A 146 6.93 5.35 12.83
C ASP A 146 6.32 4.02 12.37
N GLY A 147 5.02 4.00 12.05
CA GLY A 147 4.34 2.84 11.48
C GLY A 147 4.87 2.45 10.09
N LEU A 148 5.05 3.41 9.19
CA LEU A 148 5.61 3.18 7.86
C LEU A 148 7.07 2.70 7.95
N ALA A 149 7.86 3.27 8.86
CA ALA A 149 9.22 2.83 9.15
C ALA A 149 9.25 1.40 9.70
N ALA A 150 8.35 1.07 10.64
CA ALA A 150 8.23 -0.30 11.15
C ALA A 150 7.83 -1.30 10.06
N ALA A 151 6.90 -0.93 9.17
CA ALA A 151 6.48 -1.78 8.04
C ALA A 151 7.60 -2.03 7.02
N THR A 152 8.47 -1.04 6.79
CA THR A 152 9.63 -1.16 5.90
C THR A 152 10.78 -1.95 6.54
N LEU A 153 11.06 -1.74 7.82
CA LEU A 153 12.18 -2.38 8.54
C LEU A 153 11.84 -3.77 9.10
N GLY A 154 10.57 -4.07 9.40
CA GLY A 154 10.15 -5.29 10.11
C GLY A 154 10.48 -6.60 9.39
N ARG A 155 10.75 -6.57 8.09
CA ARG A 155 11.19 -7.75 7.32
C ARG A 155 12.71 -7.93 7.29
N ALA A 156 13.47 -6.91 7.68
CA ALA A 156 14.92 -6.98 7.84
C ALA A 156 15.31 -7.48 9.24
N SER A 157 14.34 -8.00 10.02
CA SER A 157 14.61 -8.85 11.19
C SER A 157 15.64 -9.88 10.78
N TRP A 158 16.86 -9.62 11.21
CA TRP A 158 18.05 -10.35 10.85
C TRP A 158 17.78 -11.82 11.00
N GLY A 159 17.70 -12.52 9.86
CA GLY A 159 18.16 -13.89 9.76
C GLY A 159 19.64 -13.89 10.11
N GLY A 160 19.93 -13.71 11.40
CA GLY A 160 21.14 -14.13 12.05
C GLY A 160 21.17 -15.65 11.93
N ALA A 161 21.50 -16.11 10.73
CA ALA A 161 22.43 -17.19 10.61
C ALA A 161 23.70 -16.71 11.33
N ALA A 162 23.70 -16.91 12.65
CA ALA A 162 24.89 -17.28 13.38
C ALA A 162 25.39 -18.58 12.74
N GLY A 163 25.93 -18.46 11.52
CA GLY A 163 26.80 -19.45 10.94
C GLY A 163 27.97 -19.54 11.89
N GLY A 164 27.98 -20.65 12.62
CA GLY A 164 28.95 -20.93 13.68
C GLY A 164 30.37 -20.67 13.22
N GLY A 165 31.16 -20.22 14.19
CA GLY A 165 32.59 -19.99 14.03
C GLY A 165 33.27 -21.16 13.33
N GLY A 166 33.64 -20.94 12.08
CA GLY A 166 34.81 -21.56 11.49
C GLY A 166 36.01 -20.80 12.02
N GLU A 167 36.45 -21.16 13.21
CA GLU A 167 37.71 -20.75 13.84
C GLU A 167 38.85 -21.30 12.95
N GLY A 168 39.12 -20.58 11.86
CA GLY A 168 40.21 -20.86 10.94
C GLY A 168 41.52 -20.46 11.60
N ALA A 169 42.14 -21.43 12.27
CA ALA A 169 43.47 -21.36 12.85
C ALA A 169 44.47 -20.66 11.92
N THR A 170 45.01 -19.53 12.39
CA THR A 170 46.23 -18.92 11.86
C THR A 170 47.43 -19.78 12.28
N ALA A 171 47.70 -20.85 11.51
CA ALA A 171 48.94 -21.59 11.63
C ALA A 171 50.08 -20.77 10.99
N ALA A 172 50.97 -20.29 11.87
CA ALA A 172 52.28 -19.79 11.56
C ALA A 172 53.16 -20.88 10.91
N ALA A 173 53.90 -20.52 9.86
CA ALA A 173 55.15 -21.17 9.43
C ALA A 173 55.88 -20.16 8.53
N ALA A 174 56.99 -19.59 9.02
CA ALA A 174 58.37 -20.05 8.79
C ALA A 174 58.92 -19.46 7.48
N GLU A 175 59.79 -18.45 7.50
CA GLU A 175 61.20 -18.44 7.96
C GLU A 175 62.17 -18.92 6.86
N GLU A 176 63.11 -18.01 6.59
CA GLU A 176 64.46 -18.17 6.04
C GLU A 176 64.75 -18.37 4.54
N ALA A 177 65.72 -17.51 4.14
CA ALA A 177 66.73 -17.56 3.08
C ALA A 177 66.32 -17.23 1.63
#